data_AF-A0A816GA44-F1
#
_entry.id   AF-A0A816GA44-F1
#
_cell.length_a   1.000
_cell.length_b   1.000
_cell.length_c   1.000
_cell.angle_alpha   90.00
_cell.angle_beta   90.00
_cell.angle_gamma   90.00
#
_symmetry.space_group_name_H-M   'P 1'
#
loop_
_entity.id
_entity.type
_entity.pdbx_description
1 polymer ?
#
loop_
_entity_poly.entity_id
_entity_poly.type
_entity_poly.pdbx_seq_one_letter_code
_entity_poly.pdbx_strand_id
1 'polypeptide(L)'
;MYPKSHFFLELRGSLYGFLEKYDEGLADFNTALQLVPDNIELLYDRAAMLRLTKHVDLNVAVVTHEIFLKNAPVDHRKLPEAYYAAASCYFMNTALKNHFELAEKYYKKGIEAEKQQLPCFLPYESKNKLFLSKFFQLKSAISDAGPGESSIDTRKPKSRLSDPRRLDMIQLHRKSIAEKRELSPDYKLMTLTTKPRLHQNSPASLIGLKGITLREMNPAKDYVYQGYVLSGIIFEQSPVVEPSIWLLFEDDNGDLERLFIYNIPASEGWQLIKDTYIYGTKISILNPYMRMAADNKPAIRVDDASSIILHGNAHSVKDMCRYCSEANASRVCGKCRSAHYCSKECQTIDWKQCDHKLICT
;
A
#
# COMPACT_ATOMS: atom_id res chain seq x y z
N MET A 1 -11.23 42.53 6.59
CA MET A 1 -11.00 41.34 5.74
C MET A 1 -12.14 41.28 4.72
N TYR A 2 -11.87 41.08 3.43
CA TYR A 2 -12.90 41.05 2.37
C TYR A 2 -13.26 39.60 2.02
N PRO A 3 -14.33 39.03 2.62
CA PRO A 3 -14.57 37.57 2.61
C PRO A 3 -14.94 37.00 1.22
N LYS A 4 -15.17 37.86 0.23
CA LYS A 4 -15.49 37.48 -1.16
C LYS A 4 -14.36 37.81 -2.15
N SER A 5 -13.21 38.30 -1.67
CA SER A 5 -12.04 38.51 -2.53
C SER A 5 -11.44 37.16 -2.94
N HIS A 6 -10.98 37.02 -4.18
CA HIS A 6 -10.36 35.79 -4.66
C HIS A 6 -9.15 35.38 -3.81
N PHE A 7 -8.33 36.34 -3.34
CA PHE A 7 -7.20 36.08 -2.44
C PHE A 7 -7.62 35.45 -1.11
N PHE A 8 -8.77 35.87 -0.56
CA PHE A 8 -9.28 35.29 0.68
C PHE A 8 -9.78 33.86 0.47
N LEU A 9 -10.48 33.62 -0.65
CA LEU A 9 -10.97 32.31 -1.05
C LEU A 9 -9.81 31.34 -1.34
N GLU A 10 -8.78 31.81 -2.04
CA GLU A 10 -7.54 31.05 -2.30
C GLU A 10 -6.87 30.58 -1.00
N LEU A 11 -6.62 31.52 -0.08
CA LEU A 11 -5.99 31.23 1.20
C LEU A 11 -6.83 30.24 2.02
N ARG A 12 -8.14 30.44 2.07
CA ARG A 12 -9.05 29.56 2.80
C ARG A 12 -9.15 28.19 2.16
N GLY A 13 -9.21 28.11 0.83
CA GLY A 13 -9.19 26.86 0.08
C GLY A 13 -7.92 26.05 0.33
N SER A 14 -6.77 26.71 0.33
CA SER A 14 -5.48 26.12 0.70
C SER A 14 -5.46 25.63 2.16
N LEU A 15 -6.00 26.42 3.10
CA LEU A 15 -6.12 26.02 4.50
C LEU A 15 -7.00 24.78 4.67
N TYR A 16 -8.12 24.70 3.94
CA TYR A 16 -8.96 23.51 3.93
C TYR A 16 -8.20 22.29 3.39
N GLY A 17 -7.34 22.45 2.39
CA GLY A 17 -6.44 21.40 1.93
C GLY A 17 -5.51 20.86 3.02
N PHE A 18 -4.93 21.74 3.83
CA PHE A 18 -4.12 21.34 4.98
C PHE A 18 -4.92 20.61 6.07
N LEU A 19 -6.21 20.93 6.19
CA LEU A 19 -7.14 20.28 7.11
C LEU A 19 -7.81 19.02 6.51
N GLU A 20 -7.39 18.59 5.32
CA GLU A 20 -7.97 17.47 4.56
C GLU A 20 -9.47 17.63 4.24
N LYS A 21 -9.97 18.88 4.22
CA LYS A 21 -11.33 19.27 3.87
C LYS A 21 -11.42 19.64 2.39
N TYR A 22 -11.18 18.65 1.53
CA TYR A 22 -10.92 18.91 0.12
C TYR A 22 -12.15 19.45 -0.64
N ASP A 23 -13.36 19.01 -0.29
CA ASP A 23 -14.59 19.48 -0.94
C ASP A 23 -14.86 20.97 -0.66
N GLU A 24 -14.67 21.41 0.58
CA GLU A 24 -14.78 22.82 0.96
C GLU A 24 -13.69 23.67 0.28
N GLY A 25 -12.47 23.15 0.18
CA GLY A 25 -11.38 23.81 -0.53
C GLY A 25 -11.64 23.96 -2.03
N LEU A 26 -12.19 22.92 -2.67
CA LEU A 26 -12.59 22.96 -4.07
C LEU A 26 -13.73 23.96 -4.31
N ALA A 27 -14.70 24.06 -3.41
CA ALA A 27 -15.77 25.06 -3.50
C ALA A 27 -15.23 26.49 -3.48
N ASP A 28 -14.24 26.76 -2.62
CA ASP A 28 -13.57 28.05 -2.56
C ASP A 28 -12.77 28.36 -3.83
N PHE A 29 -11.98 27.40 -4.34
CA PHE A 29 -11.25 27.59 -5.59
C PHE A 29 -12.17 27.77 -6.80
N ASN A 30 -13.28 27.03 -6.87
CA ASN A 30 -14.27 27.20 -7.94
C ASN A 30 -14.88 28.60 -7.89
N THR A 31 -15.20 29.11 -6.70
CA THR A 31 -15.73 30.47 -6.52
C THR A 31 -14.68 31.53 -6.88
N ALA A 32 -13.42 31.32 -6.48
CA ALA A 32 -12.32 32.23 -6.80
C ALA A 32 -12.07 32.30 -8.32
N LEU A 33 -12.10 31.14 -9.02
CA LEU A 33 -11.96 31.07 -10.48
C LEU A 33 -13.16 31.66 -11.22
N GLN A 34 -14.36 31.74 -10.64
CA GLN A 34 -15.45 32.53 -11.24
C GLN A 34 -15.17 34.03 -11.23
N LEU A 35 -14.42 34.52 -10.23
CA LEU A 35 -14.04 35.93 -10.12
C LEU A 35 -12.84 36.28 -11.01
N VAL A 36 -11.87 35.36 -11.10
CA VAL A 36 -10.62 35.52 -11.87
C VAL A 36 -10.29 34.22 -12.64
N PRO A 37 -10.95 33.96 -13.79
CA PRO A 37 -10.87 32.67 -14.50
C PRO A 37 -9.47 32.26 -14.96
N ASP A 38 -8.64 33.25 -15.30
CA ASP A 38 -7.31 33.03 -15.89
C ASP A 38 -6.18 33.05 -14.85
N ASN A 39 -6.51 33.07 -13.56
CA ASN A 39 -5.50 33.04 -12.51
C ASN A 39 -4.83 31.65 -12.43
N ILE A 40 -3.55 31.61 -12.84
CA ILE A 40 -2.78 30.37 -12.92
C ILE A 40 -2.49 29.73 -11.56
N GLU A 41 -2.34 30.51 -10.48
CA GLU A 41 -2.09 29.97 -9.14
C GLU A 41 -3.35 29.26 -8.62
N LEU A 42 -4.53 29.85 -8.81
CA LEU A 42 -5.82 29.22 -8.50
C LEU A 42 -6.05 27.95 -9.30
N LEU A 43 -5.66 27.91 -10.58
CA LEU A 43 -5.75 26.71 -11.41
C LEU A 43 -4.83 25.60 -10.88
N TYR A 44 -3.60 25.95 -10.49
CA TYR A 44 -2.66 25.00 -9.90
C TYR A 44 -3.18 24.45 -8.57
N ASP A 45 -3.62 25.31 -7.66
CA ASP A 45 -4.10 24.92 -6.34
C ASP A 45 -5.37 24.05 -6.44
N ARG A 46 -6.29 24.39 -7.34
CA ARG A 46 -7.44 23.54 -7.67
C ARG A 46 -7.01 22.17 -8.21
N ALA A 47 -6.06 22.12 -9.15
CA ALA A 47 -5.57 20.86 -9.70
C ALA A 47 -4.93 19.98 -8.61
N ALA A 48 -4.11 20.58 -7.75
CA ALA A 48 -3.49 19.92 -6.61
C ALA A 48 -4.55 19.37 -5.64
N MET A 49 -5.60 20.13 -5.35
CA MET A 49 -6.70 19.74 -4.48
C MET A 49 -7.52 18.58 -5.07
N LEU A 50 -7.84 18.65 -6.37
CA LEU A 50 -8.56 17.59 -7.09
C LEU A 50 -7.82 16.26 -6.99
N ARG A 51 -6.49 16.26 -7.12
CA ARG A 51 -5.65 15.05 -6.98
C ARG A 51 -5.69 14.45 -5.57
N LEU A 52 -5.85 15.26 -4.53
CA LEU A 52 -5.91 14.80 -3.14
C LEU A 52 -7.30 14.29 -2.75
N THR A 53 -8.33 14.62 -3.53
CA THR A 53 -9.72 14.25 -3.24
C THR A 53 -9.99 12.79 -3.63
N LYS A 54 -10.38 11.95 -2.66
CA LYS A 54 -10.52 10.48 -2.81
C LYS A 54 -11.60 10.01 -3.80
N HIS A 55 -12.49 10.89 -4.23
CA HIS A 55 -13.66 10.55 -5.08
C HIS A 55 -13.72 11.33 -6.40
N VAL A 56 -12.65 12.03 -6.77
CA VAL A 56 -12.61 12.83 -8.00
C VAL A 56 -12.20 11.98 -9.19
N ASP A 57 -12.84 12.23 -10.33
CA ASP A 57 -12.39 11.75 -11.62
C ASP A 57 -10.99 12.32 -11.93
N LEU A 58 -9.98 11.44 -11.94
CA LEU A 58 -8.59 11.82 -12.21
C LEU A 58 -8.42 12.54 -13.55
N ASN A 59 -9.33 12.36 -14.51
CA ASN A 59 -9.34 13.13 -15.75
C ASN A 59 -9.55 14.62 -15.50
N VAL A 60 -10.39 15.00 -14.52
CA VAL A 60 -10.63 16.41 -14.18
C VAL A 60 -9.37 17.03 -13.56
N ALA A 61 -8.65 16.28 -12.72
CA ALA A 61 -7.37 16.72 -12.16
C ALA A 61 -6.31 16.90 -13.26
N VAL A 62 -6.21 15.94 -14.19
CA VAL A 62 -5.31 16.01 -15.35
C VAL A 62 -5.61 17.23 -16.21
N VAL A 63 -6.87 17.40 -16.65
CA VAL A 63 -7.28 18.52 -17.51
C VAL A 63 -6.99 19.85 -16.83
N THR A 64 -7.23 19.96 -15.52
CA THR A 64 -6.94 21.19 -14.77
C THR A 64 -5.42 21.47 -14.71
N HIS A 65 -4.59 20.44 -14.50
CA HIS A 65 -3.13 20.58 -14.60
C HIS A 65 -2.69 20.97 -16.02
N GLU A 66 -3.30 20.43 -17.08
CA GLU A 66 -2.96 20.77 -18.46
C GLU A 66 -3.30 22.23 -18.79
N ILE A 67 -4.41 22.76 -18.27
CA ILE A 67 -4.75 24.18 -18.40
C ILE A 67 -3.69 25.03 -17.70
N PHE A 68 -3.29 24.68 -16.47
CA PHE A 68 -2.19 25.37 -15.79
C PHE A 68 -0.89 25.33 -16.62
N LEU A 69 -0.46 24.14 -17.05
CA LEU A 69 0.78 23.93 -17.80
C LEU A 69 0.82 24.70 -19.13
N LYS A 70 -0.33 24.91 -19.76
CA LYS A 70 -0.44 25.69 -21.00
C LYS A 70 -0.24 27.20 -20.78
N ASN A 71 -0.66 27.71 -19.61
CA ASN A 71 -0.69 29.15 -19.34
C ASN A 71 0.43 29.63 -18.41
N ALA A 72 1.07 28.72 -17.66
CA ALA A 72 2.15 29.05 -16.75
C ALA A 72 3.42 29.47 -17.51
N PRO A 73 4.15 30.50 -17.04
CA PRO A 73 5.49 30.82 -17.51
C PRO A 73 6.44 29.62 -17.45
N VAL A 74 7.41 29.56 -18.36
CA VAL A 74 8.35 28.43 -18.50
C VAL A 74 9.21 28.23 -17.23
N ASP A 75 9.49 29.30 -16.50
CA ASP A 75 10.27 29.33 -15.26
C ASP A 75 9.39 29.28 -13.99
N HIS A 76 8.07 29.08 -14.14
CA HIS A 76 7.16 29.06 -12.99
C HIS A 76 7.57 27.98 -11.98
N ARG A 77 7.66 28.34 -10.69
CA ARG A 77 8.15 27.45 -9.62
C ARG A 77 7.40 26.12 -9.48
N LYS A 78 6.13 26.11 -9.90
CA LYS A 78 5.23 24.93 -9.86
C LYS A 78 5.15 24.16 -11.17
N LEU A 79 5.84 24.60 -12.22
CA LEU A 79 5.80 23.92 -13.52
C LEU A 79 6.31 22.48 -13.46
N PRO A 80 7.46 22.17 -12.80
CA PRO A 80 7.91 20.79 -12.68
C PRO A 80 6.95 19.93 -11.85
N GLU A 81 6.49 20.43 -10.69
CA GLU A 81 5.52 19.70 -9.86
C GLU A 81 4.20 19.46 -10.59
N ALA A 82 3.69 20.40 -11.39
CA ALA A 82 2.47 20.19 -12.16
C ALA A 82 2.65 19.09 -13.22
N TYR A 83 3.80 19.02 -13.88
CA TYR A 83 4.12 17.90 -14.78
C TYR A 83 4.17 16.56 -14.02
N TYR A 84 4.80 16.52 -12.85
CA TYR A 84 4.86 15.29 -12.05
C TYR A 84 3.51 14.87 -11.47
N ALA A 85 2.70 15.83 -11.03
CA ALA A 85 1.35 15.59 -10.52
C ALA A 85 0.44 15.08 -11.64
N ALA A 86 0.47 15.68 -12.83
CA ALA A 86 -0.24 15.18 -14.01
C ALA A 86 0.23 13.78 -14.41
N ALA A 87 1.54 13.52 -14.40
CA ALA A 87 2.10 12.20 -14.67
C ALA A 87 1.61 11.15 -13.66
N SER A 88 1.54 11.51 -12.38
CA SER A 88 1.01 10.66 -11.31
C SER A 88 -0.48 10.37 -11.49
N CYS A 89 -1.28 11.37 -11.87
CA CYS A 89 -2.69 11.17 -12.20
C CYS A 89 -2.86 10.24 -13.41
N TYR A 90 -2.10 10.43 -14.48
CA TYR A 90 -2.09 9.50 -15.62
C TYR A 90 -1.67 8.11 -15.16
N PHE A 91 -0.62 7.97 -14.38
CA PHE A 91 -0.15 6.68 -13.88
C PHE A 91 -1.26 5.91 -13.15
N MET A 92 -2.02 6.61 -12.28
CA MET A 92 -3.10 6.03 -11.48
C MET A 92 -4.41 5.82 -12.25
N ASN A 93 -4.58 6.45 -13.42
CA ASN A 93 -5.83 6.42 -14.17
C ASN A 93 -5.93 5.19 -15.08
N THR A 94 -6.28 4.06 -14.48
CA THR A 94 -6.45 2.76 -15.16
C THR A 94 -7.59 2.71 -16.18
N ALA A 95 -8.45 3.73 -16.24
CA ALA A 95 -9.50 3.84 -17.26
C ALA A 95 -8.94 4.22 -18.65
N LEU A 96 -7.75 4.83 -18.71
CA LEU A 96 -7.09 5.20 -19.97
C LEU A 96 -6.15 4.07 -20.44
N LYS A 97 -6.30 3.59 -21.68
CA LYS A 97 -5.45 2.49 -22.19
C LYS A 97 -3.96 2.83 -22.28
N ASN A 98 -3.63 4.09 -22.55
CA ASN A 98 -2.25 4.59 -22.73
C ASN A 98 -1.74 5.34 -21.50
N HIS A 99 -2.31 5.06 -20.32
CA HIS A 99 -2.04 5.80 -19.10
C HIS A 99 -0.55 5.80 -18.69
N PHE A 100 0.17 4.68 -18.88
CA PHE A 100 1.62 4.61 -18.63
C PHE A 100 2.46 5.44 -19.62
N GLU A 101 2.09 5.47 -20.90
CA GLU A 101 2.80 6.24 -21.93
C GLU A 101 2.64 7.75 -21.67
N LEU A 102 1.42 8.17 -21.30
CA LEU A 102 1.14 9.54 -20.90
C LEU A 102 1.86 9.91 -19.60
N ALA A 103 1.87 9.03 -18.61
CA ALA A 103 2.64 9.23 -17.38
C ALA A 103 4.13 9.44 -17.67
N GLU A 104 4.72 8.61 -18.54
CA GLU A 104 6.14 8.71 -18.91
C GLU A 104 6.44 10.02 -19.67
N LYS A 105 5.55 10.39 -20.59
CA LYS A 105 5.64 11.64 -21.35
C LYS A 105 5.65 12.86 -20.42
N TYR A 106 4.72 12.94 -19.47
CA TYR A 106 4.62 14.06 -18.54
C TYR A 106 5.77 14.05 -17.51
N TYR A 107 6.21 12.88 -17.06
CA TYR A 107 7.37 12.75 -16.18
C TYR A 107 8.64 13.31 -16.84
N LYS A 108 8.91 12.98 -18.11
CA LYS A 108 10.04 13.53 -18.88
C LYS A 108 9.95 15.04 -19.05
N LYS A 109 8.75 15.58 -19.29
CA LYS A 109 8.52 17.03 -19.34
C LYS A 109 8.80 17.71 -18.00
N GLY A 110 8.48 17.07 -16.87
CA GLY A 110 8.82 17.57 -15.53
C GLY A 110 10.33 17.71 -15.34
N ILE A 111 11.11 16.70 -15.75
CA ILE A 111 12.58 16.75 -15.72
C ILE A 111 13.11 17.90 -16.59
N GLU A 112 12.54 18.10 -17.77
CA GLU A 112 12.95 19.21 -18.64
C GLU A 112 12.61 20.58 -18.04
N ALA A 113 11.44 20.70 -17.40
CA ALA A 113 11.02 21.93 -16.73
C ALA A 113 11.93 22.30 -15.55
N GLU A 114 12.55 21.34 -14.86
CA GLU A 114 13.53 21.62 -13.80
C GLU A 114 14.74 22.39 -14.31
N LYS A 115 15.16 22.16 -15.56
CA LYS A 115 16.30 22.88 -16.16
C LYS A 115 16.03 24.36 -16.37
N GLN A 116 14.75 24.74 -16.39
CA GLN A 116 14.29 26.13 -16.54
C GLN A 116 14.06 26.81 -15.18
N GLN A 117 14.26 26.10 -14.06
CA GLN A 117 14.06 26.66 -12.72
C GLN A 117 15.26 27.51 -12.29
N LEU A 118 14.97 28.56 -11.52
CA LEU A 118 16.02 29.36 -10.88
C LEU A 118 16.85 28.48 -9.92
N PRO A 119 18.16 28.75 -9.76
CA PRO A 119 19.04 27.93 -8.93
C PRO A 119 18.59 27.77 -7.47
N CYS A 120 17.87 28.74 -6.91
CA CYS A 120 17.35 28.66 -5.53
C CYS A 120 16.21 27.65 -5.34
N PHE A 121 15.61 27.14 -6.42
CA PHE A 121 14.62 26.07 -6.39
C PHE A 121 15.21 24.69 -6.71
N LEU A 122 16.53 24.58 -6.85
CA LEU A 122 17.23 23.34 -7.17
C LEU A 122 18.08 22.84 -5.97
N PRO A 123 18.16 21.51 -5.74
CA PRO A 123 17.51 20.44 -6.48
C PRO A 123 15.98 20.44 -6.28
N TYR A 124 15.24 20.15 -7.36
CA TYR A 124 13.78 20.15 -7.27
C TYR A 124 13.29 18.88 -6.56
N GLU A 125 12.70 19.07 -5.38
CA GLU A 125 12.15 17.99 -4.56
C GLU A 125 10.66 17.79 -4.83
N SER A 126 10.29 16.57 -5.22
CA SER A 126 8.90 16.19 -5.47
C SER A 126 8.65 14.73 -5.08
N LYS A 127 7.61 14.51 -4.28
CA LYS A 127 7.15 13.15 -3.92
C LYS A 127 6.65 12.40 -5.15
N ASN A 128 5.98 13.10 -6.08
CA ASN A 128 5.50 12.53 -7.33
C ASN A 128 6.68 12.13 -8.23
N LYS A 129 7.71 12.98 -8.35
CA LYS A 129 8.96 12.65 -9.06
C LYS A 129 9.62 11.39 -8.51
N LEU A 130 9.77 11.30 -7.18
CA LEU A 130 10.41 10.16 -6.52
C LEU A 130 9.63 8.85 -6.71
N PHE A 131 8.30 8.92 -6.68
CA PHE A 131 7.43 7.79 -6.96
C PHE A 131 7.58 7.31 -8.41
N LEU A 132 7.47 8.22 -9.38
CA LEU A 132 7.55 7.92 -10.81
C LEU A 132 8.94 7.46 -11.24
N SER A 133 10.01 8.02 -10.66
CA SER A 133 11.39 7.65 -11.00
C SER A 133 11.67 6.18 -10.70
N LYS A 134 11.18 5.66 -9.56
CA LYS A 134 11.33 4.24 -9.20
C LYS A 134 10.70 3.33 -10.25
N PHE A 135 9.54 3.70 -10.76
CA PHE A 135 8.85 2.95 -11.79
C PHE A 135 9.58 3.00 -13.15
N PHE A 136 9.94 4.20 -13.63
CA PHE A 136 10.57 4.33 -14.95
C PHE A 136 12.02 3.85 -14.98
N GLN A 137 12.76 3.93 -13.88
CA GLN A 137 14.08 3.31 -13.75
C GLN A 137 13.99 1.78 -13.86
N LEU A 138 13.00 1.17 -13.21
CA LEU A 138 12.75 -0.27 -13.33
C LEU A 138 12.36 -0.65 -14.77
N LYS A 139 11.50 0.13 -15.42
CA LYS A 139 11.11 -0.09 -16.82
C LYS A 139 12.29 -0.04 -17.78
N SER A 140 13.20 0.94 -17.64
CA SER A 140 14.42 1.06 -18.44
C SER A 140 15.35 -0.13 -18.23
N ALA A 141 15.58 -0.52 -16.97
CA ALA A 141 16.43 -1.66 -16.66
C ALA A 141 15.94 -2.98 -17.28
N ILE A 142 14.61 -3.13 -17.42
CA ILE A 142 13.99 -4.27 -18.08
C ILE A 142 14.09 -4.18 -19.61
N SER A 143 13.98 -2.97 -20.20
CA SER A 143 14.10 -2.77 -21.66
C SER A 143 15.54 -2.81 -22.18
N ASP A 144 16.50 -2.36 -21.37
CA ASP A 144 17.94 -2.36 -21.70
C ASP A 144 18.54 -3.78 -21.62
N ALA A 145 17.87 -4.68 -20.89
CA ALA A 145 18.15 -6.10 -20.87
C ALA A 145 17.50 -6.82 -22.08
N GLY A 146 17.80 -6.37 -23.31
CA GLY A 146 17.33 -6.99 -24.56
C GLY A 146 17.53 -8.52 -24.59
N PRO A 147 16.90 -9.26 -25.54
CA PRO A 147 16.89 -10.73 -25.53
C PRO A 147 18.27 -11.29 -25.91
N GLY A 148 19.21 -11.22 -24.97
CA GLY A 148 20.58 -11.69 -25.10
C GLY A 148 20.70 -13.07 -24.48
N GLU A 149 21.01 -14.04 -25.33
CA GLU A 149 21.53 -15.35 -24.95
C GLU A 149 22.69 -15.17 -23.96
N SER A 150 22.41 -15.45 -22.70
CA SER A 150 23.42 -15.83 -21.73
C SER A 150 22.88 -17.06 -21.03
N SER A 151 23.75 -18.04 -20.84
CA SER A 151 23.50 -19.30 -20.16
C SER A 151 23.04 -19.05 -18.72
N ILE A 152 21.76 -18.75 -18.56
CA ILE A 152 21.09 -18.63 -17.28
C ILE A 152 20.63 -20.03 -16.89
N ASP A 153 21.30 -20.55 -15.86
CA ASP A 153 20.85 -21.63 -15.00
C ASP A 153 19.33 -21.55 -14.81
N THR A 154 18.65 -22.64 -15.14
CA THR A 154 17.22 -22.76 -15.41
C THR A 154 16.35 -22.72 -14.16
N ARG A 155 16.46 -21.65 -13.37
CA ARG A 155 15.49 -21.35 -12.30
C ARG A 155 15.04 -19.91 -12.43
N LYS A 156 14.04 -19.70 -13.30
CA LYS A 156 13.20 -18.49 -13.29
C LYS A 156 12.81 -18.17 -11.84
N PRO A 157 12.91 -16.91 -11.36
CA PRO A 157 12.26 -16.52 -10.12
C PRO A 157 10.79 -16.94 -10.23
N LYS A 158 10.27 -17.62 -9.21
CA LYS A 158 8.86 -18.05 -9.19
C LYS A 158 8.02 -16.78 -9.39
N SER A 159 7.18 -16.74 -10.42
CA SER A 159 6.44 -15.54 -10.85
C SER A 159 5.61 -14.87 -9.74
N ARG A 160 5.28 -15.61 -8.67
CA ARG A 160 4.62 -15.09 -7.46
C ARG A 160 5.50 -14.19 -6.57
N LEU A 161 6.82 -14.30 -6.66
CA LEU A 161 7.77 -13.58 -5.79
C LEU A 161 8.24 -12.25 -6.39
N SER A 162 7.92 -11.99 -7.66
CA SER A 162 8.37 -10.79 -8.37
C SER A 162 7.47 -9.57 -8.17
N ASP A 163 6.35 -9.68 -7.45
CA ASP A 163 5.48 -8.55 -7.15
C ASP A 163 6.14 -7.61 -6.12
N PRO A 164 6.43 -6.33 -6.47
CA PRO A 164 6.97 -5.37 -5.52
C PRO A 164 6.10 -5.15 -4.28
N ARG A 165 4.77 -5.27 -4.40
CA ARG A 165 3.83 -5.14 -3.27
C ARG A 165 4.15 -6.18 -2.20
N ARG A 166 4.57 -7.40 -2.58
CA ARG A 166 4.94 -8.44 -1.63
C ARG A 166 6.04 -7.98 -0.70
N LEU A 167 7.10 -7.37 -1.26
CA LEU A 167 8.22 -6.84 -0.48
C LEU A 167 7.77 -5.71 0.45
N ASP A 168 6.98 -4.76 -0.07
CA ASP A 168 6.47 -3.62 0.70
C ASP A 168 5.63 -4.08 1.91
N MET A 169 4.81 -5.12 1.73
CA MET A 169 3.97 -5.68 2.78
C MET A 169 4.79 -6.35 3.89
N ILE A 170 5.84 -7.10 3.51
CA ILE A 170 6.75 -7.73 4.49
C ILE A 170 7.50 -6.65 5.28
N GLN A 171 8.06 -5.65 4.59
CA GLN A 171 8.77 -4.55 5.25
C GLN A 171 7.84 -3.75 6.17
N LEU A 172 6.62 -3.45 5.72
CA LEU A 172 5.64 -2.74 6.53
C LEU A 172 5.30 -3.50 7.81
N HIS A 173 5.04 -4.80 7.70
CA HIS A 173 4.73 -5.66 8.85
C HIS A 173 5.88 -5.68 9.87
N ARG A 174 7.11 -5.90 9.40
CA ARG A 174 8.30 -6.00 10.26
C ARG A 174 8.72 -4.70 10.91
N LYS A 175 8.59 -3.57 10.20
CA LYS A 175 8.80 -2.23 10.76
C LYS A 175 7.82 -1.96 11.90
N SER A 176 6.55 -2.30 11.69
CA SER A 176 5.55 -2.14 12.74
C SER A 176 5.80 -3.01 13.97
N ILE A 177 6.37 -4.21 13.80
CA ILE A 177 6.84 -5.04 14.93
C ILE A 177 7.99 -4.35 15.67
N ALA A 178 8.99 -3.83 14.95
CA ALA A 178 10.14 -3.16 15.55
C ALA A 178 9.75 -1.90 16.33
N GLU A 179 8.94 -1.03 15.72
CA GLU A 179 8.43 0.20 16.35
C GLU A 179 7.73 -0.10 17.68
N LYS A 180 6.97 -1.20 17.74
CA LYS A 180 6.26 -1.59 18.97
C LYS A 180 7.15 -2.24 20.02
N ARG A 181 8.26 -2.88 19.64
CA ARG A 181 9.26 -3.40 20.59
C ARG A 181 10.01 -2.29 21.32
N GLU A 182 10.11 -1.12 20.70
CA GLU A 182 10.77 0.06 21.27
C GLU A 182 9.87 0.86 22.22
N LEU A 183 8.57 0.55 22.30
CA LEU A 183 7.63 1.18 23.23
C LEU A 183 7.84 0.65 24.66
N SER A 184 7.81 1.56 25.63
CA SER A 184 7.90 1.22 27.07
C SER A 184 6.76 0.27 27.50
N PRO A 185 7.00 -0.68 28.42
CA PRO A 185 5.94 -1.49 29.03
C PRO A 185 4.80 -0.67 29.63
N ASP A 186 5.09 0.56 30.09
CA ASP A 186 4.10 1.48 30.67
C ASP A 186 3.29 2.27 29.62
N TYR A 187 3.64 2.12 28.33
CA TYR A 187 2.92 2.77 27.25
C TYR A 187 1.57 2.08 27.04
N LYS A 188 0.52 2.61 27.68
CA LYS A 188 -0.86 2.27 27.35
C LYS A 188 -1.11 2.63 25.90
N LEU A 189 -1.13 1.62 25.03
CA LEU A 189 -1.51 1.78 23.62
C LEU A 189 -2.91 2.39 23.62
N MET A 190 -3.00 3.69 23.26
CA MET A 190 -4.28 4.37 23.12
C MET A 190 -5.04 3.60 22.03
N THR A 191 -5.99 2.78 22.46
CA THR A 191 -6.58 1.73 21.64
C THR A 191 -7.68 2.38 20.80
N LEU A 192 -7.27 3.17 19.80
CA LEU A 192 -8.15 3.72 18.77
C LEU A 192 -8.57 2.58 17.84
N THR A 193 -9.32 1.62 18.37
CA THR A 193 -10.03 0.63 17.56
C THR A 193 -11.34 1.26 17.11
N THR A 194 -11.48 1.48 15.82
CA THR A 194 -12.76 1.86 15.24
C THR A 194 -13.66 0.64 15.23
N LYS A 195 -14.80 0.71 15.93
CA LYS A 195 -15.82 -0.34 15.89
C LYS A 195 -16.10 -0.74 14.43
N PRO A 196 -16.27 -2.05 14.13
CA PRO A 196 -16.60 -2.48 12.79
C PRO A 196 -17.94 -1.88 12.37
N ARG A 197 -18.06 -1.48 11.10
CA ARG A 197 -19.32 -0.99 10.51
C ARG A 197 -20.20 -2.14 10.03
N LEU A 198 -19.56 -3.25 9.67
CA LEU A 198 -20.18 -4.49 9.20
C LEU A 198 -19.77 -5.62 10.12
N HIS A 199 -20.67 -6.56 10.38
CA HIS A 199 -20.37 -7.74 11.18
C HIS A 199 -20.05 -8.93 10.28
N GLN A 200 -18.85 -9.50 10.46
CA GLN A 200 -18.52 -10.80 9.94
C GLN A 200 -19.16 -11.85 10.84
N ASN A 201 -19.89 -12.79 10.24
CA ASN A 201 -20.47 -13.93 10.94
C ASN A 201 -19.94 -15.21 10.30
N SER A 202 -19.62 -16.18 11.14
CA SER A 202 -19.25 -17.51 10.72
C SER A 202 -20.44 -18.22 10.07
N PRO A 203 -20.32 -18.75 8.85
CA PRO A 203 -21.38 -19.55 8.27
C PRO A 203 -21.50 -20.88 9.02
N ALA A 204 -22.72 -21.41 9.11
CA ALA A 204 -22.98 -22.69 9.79
C ALA A 204 -22.33 -23.91 9.09
N SER A 205 -21.89 -23.76 7.84
CA SER A 205 -21.23 -24.82 7.06
C SER A 205 -20.26 -24.25 6.03
N LEU A 206 -19.24 -25.05 5.71
CA LEU A 206 -18.34 -24.83 4.58
C LEU A 206 -19.00 -25.09 3.22
N ILE A 207 -20.08 -25.89 3.21
CA ILE A 207 -20.73 -26.34 1.99
C ILE A 207 -21.38 -25.13 1.29
N GLY A 208 -21.04 -24.94 0.01
CA GLY A 208 -21.60 -23.87 -0.82
C GLY A 208 -20.82 -22.56 -0.82
N LEU A 209 -19.73 -22.45 -0.04
CA LEU A 209 -18.85 -21.29 -0.12
C LEU A 209 -18.00 -21.33 -1.40
N LYS A 210 -17.87 -20.17 -2.05
CA LYS A 210 -17.01 -20.00 -3.23
C LYS A 210 -15.61 -19.58 -2.80
N GLY A 211 -14.58 -20.16 -3.42
CA GLY A 211 -13.22 -19.66 -3.25
C GLY A 211 -13.10 -18.22 -3.72
N ILE A 212 -12.31 -17.40 -3.01
CA ILE A 212 -11.90 -16.06 -3.43
C ILE A 212 -10.41 -15.88 -3.15
N THR A 213 -9.75 -15.07 -3.98
CA THR A 213 -8.35 -14.68 -3.85
C THR A 213 -8.22 -13.21 -3.47
N LEU A 214 -7.04 -12.79 -2.99
CA LEU A 214 -6.79 -11.39 -2.64
C LEU A 214 -6.96 -10.45 -3.84
N ARG A 215 -6.65 -10.92 -5.05
CA ARG A 215 -6.81 -10.15 -6.30
C ARG A 215 -8.26 -9.85 -6.65
N GLU A 216 -9.17 -10.73 -6.27
CA GLU A 216 -10.60 -10.56 -6.50
C GLU A 216 -11.27 -9.68 -5.44
N MET A 217 -10.60 -9.46 -4.32
CA MET A 217 -11.06 -8.58 -3.26
C MET A 217 -10.64 -7.14 -3.54
N ASN A 218 -11.58 -6.21 -3.50
CA ASN A 218 -11.30 -4.78 -3.64
C ASN A 218 -10.74 -4.20 -2.32
N PRO A 219 -9.46 -3.79 -2.26
CA PRO A 219 -8.83 -3.29 -1.03
C PRO A 219 -9.33 -1.91 -0.60
N ALA A 220 -10.01 -1.16 -1.49
CA ALA A 220 -10.55 0.16 -1.18
C ALA A 220 -11.97 0.12 -0.58
N LYS A 221 -12.60 -1.06 -0.52
CA LYS A 221 -13.96 -1.23 -0.01
C LYS A 221 -13.96 -1.76 1.42
N ASP A 222 -14.80 -1.17 2.27
CA ASP A 222 -15.22 -1.72 3.56
C ASP A 222 -16.35 -2.72 3.28
N TYR A 223 -16.01 -4.02 3.12
CA TYR A 223 -16.92 -5.02 2.57
C TYR A 223 -16.66 -6.44 3.09
N VAL A 224 -17.75 -7.14 3.45
CA VAL A 224 -17.75 -8.56 3.85
C VAL A 224 -18.17 -9.41 2.66
N TYR A 225 -17.28 -10.30 2.20
CA TYR A 225 -17.53 -11.19 1.06
C TYR A 225 -18.38 -12.40 1.49
N GLN A 226 -19.67 -12.17 1.70
CA GLN A 226 -20.63 -13.20 2.12
C GLN A 226 -20.73 -14.34 1.10
N GLY A 227 -20.68 -15.58 1.58
CA GLY A 227 -20.71 -16.79 0.74
C GLY A 227 -19.36 -17.17 0.14
N TYR A 228 -18.26 -16.55 0.59
CA TYR A 228 -16.91 -16.85 0.11
C TYR A 228 -15.99 -17.38 1.21
N VAL A 229 -14.93 -18.07 0.78
CA VAL A 229 -13.83 -18.53 1.62
C VAL A 229 -12.50 -18.11 1.02
N LEU A 230 -11.69 -17.40 1.80
CA LEU A 230 -10.31 -17.05 1.45
C LEU A 230 -9.37 -18.03 2.14
N SER A 231 -8.57 -18.76 1.38
CA SER A 231 -7.64 -19.77 1.91
C SER A 231 -6.20 -19.39 1.62
N GLY A 232 -5.32 -19.77 2.54
CA GLY A 232 -3.91 -19.43 2.42
C GLY A 232 -3.13 -19.84 3.67
N ILE A 233 -1.96 -19.23 3.84
CA ILE A 233 -1.03 -19.53 4.92
C ILE A 233 -0.72 -18.27 5.72
N ILE A 234 -0.41 -18.47 7.00
CA ILE A 234 0.19 -17.41 7.81
C ILE A 234 1.64 -17.27 7.35
N PHE A 235 1.96 -16.16 6.71
CA PHE A 235 3.31 -15.87 6.24
C PHE A 235 4.21 -15.42 7.40
N GLU A 236 3.68 -14.59 8.30
CA GLU A 236 4.41 -14.08 9.46
C GLU A 236 3.43 -13.65 10.57
N GLN A 237 3.80 -13.90 11.82
CA GLN A 237 3.05 -13.44 12.99
C GLN A 237 3.80 -12.34 13.75
N SER A 238 3.05 -11.40 14.32
CA SER A 238 3.57 -10.40 15.24
C SER A 238 3.54 -10.91 16.68
N PRO A 239 4.55 -10.56 17.52
CA PRO A 239 4.47 -10.79 18.96
C PRO A 239 3.45 -9.87 19.65
N VAL A 240 2.79 -8.95 18.95
CA VAL A 240 1.84 -8.01 19.54
C VAL A 240 0.41 -8.54 19.41
N VAL A 241 -0.29 -8.60 20.54
CA VAL A 241 -1.62 -9.23 20.66
C VAL A 241 -2.74 -8.29 21.13
N GLU A 242 -2.43 -7.03 21.43
CA GLU A 242 -3.42 -6.04 21.89
C GLU A 242 -3.54 -4.88 20.89
N PRO A 243 -4.77 -4.51 20.46
CA PRO A 243 -6.09 -5.09 20.78
C PRO A 243 -6.48 -6.31 19.90
N SER A 244 -5.56 -6.77 19.06
CA SER A 244 -5.80 -7.83 18.08
C SER A 244 -4.51 -8.58 17.80
N ILE A 245 -4.61 -9.83 17.36
CA ILE A 245 -3.48 -10.57 16.78
C ILE A 245 -3.19 -10.01 15.39
N TRP A 246 -1.92 -9.75 15.10
CA TRP A 246 -1.48 -9.17 13.83
C TRP A 246 -0.69 -10.20 13.03
N LEU A 247 -1.21 -10.57 11.86
CA LEU A 247 -0.63 -11.55 10.96
C LEU A 247 -0.38 -10.92 9.58
N LEU A 248 0.58 -11.49 8.87
CA LEU A 248 0.71 -11.34 7.42
C LEU A 248 0.22 -12.63 6.78
N PHE A 249 -0.78 -12.54 5.92
CA PHE A 249 -1.44 -13.67 5.28
C PHE A 249 -1.04 -13.73 3.80
N GLU A 250 -0.73 -14.94 3.32
CA GLU A 250 -0.45 -15.22 1.91
C GLU A 250 -1.55 -16.12 1.34
N ASP A 251 -2.19 -15.69 0.25
CA ASP A 251 -3.14 -16.55 -0.46
C ASP A 251 -2.43 -17.56 -1.38
N ASP A 252 -3.20 -18.46 -2.01
CA ASP A 252 -2.63 -19.49 -2.88
C ASP A 252 -1.90 -18.94 -4.15
N ASN A 253 -2.11 -17.66 -4.49
CA ASN A 253 -1.38 -16.99 -5.58
C ASN A 253 -0.03 -16.40 -5.14
N GLY A 254 0.23 -16.36 -3.83
CA GLY A 254 1.42 -15.74 -3.25
C GLY A 254 1.27 -14.23 -3.00
N ASP A 255 0.06 -13.69 -3.09
CA ASP A 255 -0.20 -12.29 -2.75
C ASP A 255 -0.30 -12.13 -1.23
N LEU A 256 0.17 -11.00 -0.70
CA LEU A 256 0.19 -10.73 0.74
C LEU A 256 -0.80 -9.65 1.14
N GLU A 257 -1.50 -9.90 2.24
CA GLU A 257 -2.32 -8.88 2.90
C GLU A 257 -2.25 -8.99 4.43
N ARG A 258 -2.41 -7.87 5.13
CA ARG A 258 -2.45 -7.86 6.60
C ARG A 258 -3.75 -8.50 7.08
N LEU A 259 -3.64 -9.25 8.16
CA LEU A 259 -4.76 -9.90 8.81
C LEU A 259 -4.77 -9.53 10.29
N PHE A 260 -5.91 -9.02 10.77
CA PHE A 260 -6.11 -8.64 12.15
C PHE A 260 -7.26 -9.41 12.78
N ILE A 261 -6.99 -10.17 13.83
CA ILE A 261 -7.99 -10.97 14.54
C ILE A 261 -8.32 -10.29 15.88
N TYR A 262 -9.55 -9.81 16.01
CA TYR A 262 -10.07 -9.06 17.15
C TYR A 262 -10.86 -9.95 18.11
N ASN A 263 -11.26 -9.34 19.24
CA ASN A 263 -12.11 -9.95 20.27
C ASN A 263 -11.53 -11.25 20.85
N ILE A 264 -10.20 -11.34 20.86
CA ILE A 264 -9.48 -12.43 21.50
C ILE A 264 -9.28 -12.09 22.98
N PRO A 265 -9.55 -13.01 23.91
CA PRO A 265 -9.25 -12.80 25.32
C PRO A 265 -7.77 -12.45 25.53
N ALA A 266 -7.47 -11.37 26.26
CA ALA A 266 -6.09 -10.90 26.47
C ALA A 266 -5.17 -11.98 27.09
N SER A 267 -5.74 -12.86 27.93
CA SER A 267 -5.05 -14.00 28.53
C SER A 267 -4.65 -15.09 27.52
N GLU A 268 -5.30 -15.15 26.36
CA GLU A 268 -5.09 -16.21 25.36
C GLU A 268 -4.23 -15.75 24.18
N GLY A 269 -4.19 -14.45 23.89
CA GLY A 269 -3.52 -13.90 22.70
C GLY A 269 -2.07 -14.38 22.54
N TRP A 270 -1.28 -14.33 23.62
CA TRP A 270 0.12 -14.79 23.62
C TRP A 270 0.27 -16.28 23.31
N GLN A 271 -0.61 -17.12 23.85
CA GLN A 271 -0.57 -18.56 23.60
C GLN A 271 -0.97 -18.87 22.15
N LEU A 272 -1.99 -18.17 21.64
CA LEU A 272 -2.49 -18.33 20.28
C LEU A 272 -1.41 -17.99 19.25
N ILE A 273 -0.63 -16.92 19.41
CA ILE A 273 0.46 -16.61 18.46
C ILE A 273 1.65 -17.58 18.56
N LYS A 274 1.82 -18.25 19.71
CA LYS A 274 2.93 -19.16 19.96
C LYS A 274 2.66 -20.56 19.41
N ASP A 275 1.41 -21.02 19.53
CA ASP A 275 1.06 -22.42 19.27
C ASP A 275 0.08 -22.60 18.11
N THR A 276 -0.70 -21.57 17.78
CA THR A 276 -1.82 -21.70 16.83
C THR A 276 -1.55 -20.91 15.54
N TYR A 277 -1.38 -19.60 15.65
CA TYR A 277 -1.17 -18.68 14.53
C TYR A 277 0.32 -18.52 14.20
N ILE A 278 1.01 -19.65 14.04
CA ILE A 278 2.43 -19.66 13.68
C ILE A 278 2.62 -19.56 12.16
N TYR A 279 3.71 -18.95 11.72
CA TYR A 279 4.03 -18.92 10.31
C TYR A 279 4.13 -20.35 9.72
N GLY A 280 3.56 -20.53 8.54
CA GLY A 280 3.40 -21.84 7.90
C GLY A 280 2.06 -22.52 8.20
N THR A 281 1.28 -22.06 9.19
CA THR A 281 -0.06 -22.60 9.45
C THR A 281 -0.99 -22.27 8.28
N LYS A 282 -1.67 -23.29 7.74
CA LYS A 282 -2.70 -23.11 6.72
C LYS A 282 -4.02 -22.76 7.38
N ILE A 283 -4.67 -21.69 6.89
CA ILE A 283 -5.95 -21.21 7.40
C ILE A 283 -6.95 -20.94 6.27
N SER A 284 -8.24 -21.00 6.60
CA SER A 284 -9.31 -20.48 5.75
C SER A 284 -10.15 -19.48 6.53
N ILE A 285 -10.45 -18.35 5.93
CA ILE A 285 -11.26 -17.27 6.50
C ILE A 285 -12.61 -17.28 5.78
N LEU A 286 -13.66 -17.56 6.55
CA LEU A 286 -15.04 -17.62 6.07
C LEU A 286 -15.62 -16.21 6.03
N ASN A 287 -16.35 -15.90 4.96
CA ASN A 287 -16.93 -14.57 4.72
C ASN A 287 -15.89 -13.46 4.97
N PRO A 288 -14.74 -13.45 4.26
CA PRO A 288 -13.62 -12.59 4.61
C PRO A 288 -14.04 -11.11 4.56
N TYR A 289 -13.60 -10.34 5.55
CA TYR A 289 -13.95 -8.94 5.69
C TYR A 289 -12.75 -8.06 5.32
N MET A 290 -12.83 -7.39 4.17
CA MET A 290 -11.84 -6.38 3.75
C MET A 290 -12.22 -5.02 4.32
N ARG A 291 -11.27 -4.32 4.95
CA ARG A 291 -11.49 -2.99 5.52
C ARG A 291 -10.25 -2.12 5.43
N MET A 292 -10.46 -0.81 5.40
CA MET A 292 -9.42 0.18 5.68
C MET A 292 -9.14 0.24 7.20
N ALA A 293 -7.92 -0.13 7.59
CA ALA A 293 -7.47 -0.03 8.97
C ALA A 293 -7.22 1.44 9.37
N ALA A 294 -6.96 1.67 10.67
CA ALA A 294 -6.77 3.02 11.22
C ALA A 294 -5.61 3.81 10.57
N ASP A 295 -4.65 3.11 9.97
CA ASP A 295 -3.53 3.68 9.24
C ASP A 295 -3.84 3.96 7.76
N ASN A 296 -5.11 3.96 7.37
CA ASN A 296 -5.59 4.16 6.00
C ASN A 296 -4.98 3.18 4.98
N LYS A 297 -4.70 1.94 5.40
CA LYS A 297 -4.27 0.86 4.51
C LYS A 297 -5.25 -0.32 4.59
N PRO A 298 -5.41 -1.10 3.51
CA PRO A 298 -6.27 -2.28 3.52
C PRO A 298 -5.77 -3.33 4.52
N ALA A 299 -6.71 -4.09 5.07
CA ALA A 299 -6.43 -5.27 5.86
C ALA A 299 -7.66 -6.18 5.87
N ILE A 300 -7.42 -7.48 5.99
CA ILE A 300 -8.45 -8.43 6.36
C ILE A 300 -8.69 -8.30 7.86
N ARG A 301 -9.95 -8.07 8.23
CA ARG A 301 -10.39 -8.04 9.62
C ARG A 301 -11.13 -9.32 9.93
N VAL A 302 -10.89 -9.88 11.10
CA VAL A 302 -11.70 -10.96 11.68
C VAL A 302 -12.18 -10.52 13.05
N ASP A 303 -13.51 -10.46 13.23
CA ASP A 303 -14.14 -10.10 14.50
C ASP A 303 -14.63 -11.33 15.29
N ASP A 304 -14.92 -12.42 14.59
CA ASP A 304 -15.34 -13.70 15.16
C ASP A 304 -14.29 -14.76 14.81
N ALA A 305 -13.53 -15.22 15.81
CA ALA A 305 -12.48 -16.21 15.60
C ALA A 305 -13.01 -17.56 15.06
N SER A 306 -14.30 -17.86 15.25
CA SER A 306 -14.94 -19.05 14.65
C SER A 306 -15.08 -18.96 13.12
N SER A 307 -14.85 -17.79 12.52
CA SER A 307 -14.77 -17.61 11.07
C SER A 307 -13.43 -18.05 10.51
N ILE A 308 -12.48 -18.49 11.35
CA ILE A 308 -11.20 -19.04 10.92
C ILE A 308 -11.22 -20.55 11.11
N ILE A 309 -10.89 -21.26 10.03
CA ILE A 309 -10.60 -22.68 10.07
C ILE A 309 -9.09 -22.86 10.06
N LEU A 310 -8.60 -23.50 11.11
CA LEU A 310 -7.22 -23.96 11.21
C LEU A 310 -7.15 -25.34 10.56
N HIS A 311 -6.35 -25.47 9.50
CA HIS A 311 -6.09 -26.77 8.92
C HIS A 311 -5.03 -27.49 9.79
N GLY A 312 -5.23 -28.77 10.06
CA GLY A 312 -4.34 -29.54 10.93
C GLY A 312 -2.89 -29.58 10.41
N ASN A 313 -1.94 -29.90 11.28
CA ASN A 313 -0.48 -29.84 11.01
C ASN A 313 -0.03 -30.56 9.73
N ALA A 314 -0.78 -31.57 9.25
CA ALA A 314 -0.50 -32.25 7.99
C ALA A 314 -0.66 -31.35 6.74
N HIS A 315 -1.43 -30.26 6.86
CA HIS A 315 -1.68 -29.29 5.79
C HIS A 315 -0.84 -28.00 5.94
N SER A 316 -0.18 -27.82 7.09
CA SER A 316 0.74 -26.71 7.32
C SER A 316 2.05 -26.91 6.56
N VAL A 317 2.70 -25.81 6.21
CA VAL A 317 3.94 -25.82 5.44
C VAL A 317 5.10 -26.13 6.38
N LYS A 318 5.53 -27.39 6.40
CA LYS A 318 6.67 -27.84 7.22
C LYS A 318 7.95 -27.10 6.82
N ASP A 319 8.69 -26.62 7.82
CA ASP A 319 9.95 -25.89 7.64
C ASP A 319 9.83 -24.84 6.51
N MET A 320 8.81 -23.97 6.61
CA MET A 320 8.50 -23.03 5.55
C MET A 320 9.64 -22.03 5.33
N CYS A 321 10.05 -21.83 4.08
CA CYS A 321 10.99 -20.80 3.71
C CYS A 321 10.41 -19.40 3.99
N ARG A 322 11.09 -18.62 4.83
CA ARG A 322 10.63 -17.31 5.31
C ARG A 322 10.56 -16.22 4.23
N TYR A 323 11.07 -16.49 3.03
CA TYR A 323 11.00 -15.59 1.88
C TYR A 323 9.99 -16.07 0.85
N CYS A 324 10.15 -17.31 0.37
CA CYS A 324 9.41 -17.82 -0.78
C CYS A 324 8.25 -18.76 -0.43
N SER A 325 8.03 -19.05 0.85
CA SER A 325 6.92 -19.86 1.37
C SER A 325 6.93 -21.34 0.93
N GLU A 326 8.05 -21.82 0.40
CA GLU A 326 8.23 -23.23 0.03
C GLU A 326 8.47 -24.11 1.25
N ALA A 327 7.96 -25.34 1.19
CA ALA A 327 8.16 -26.34 2.24
C ALA A 327 9.61 -26.87 2.27
N ASN A 328 9.93 -27.54 3.37
CA ASN A 328 11.15 -28.34 3.56
C ASN A 328 12.44 -27.53 3.38
N ALA A 329 12.47 -26.31 3.89
CA ALA A 329 13.68 -25.50 3.88
C ALA A 329 14.78 -26.15 4.72
N SER A 330 15.95 -26.33 4.10
CA SER A 330 17.09 -27.04 4.70
C SER A 330 18.05 -26.16 5.50
N ARG A 331 17.90 -24.82 5.40
CA ARG A 331 18.75 -23.85 6.10
C ARG A 331 17.96 -23.14 7.17
N VAL A 332 18.66 -22.67 8.18
CA VAL A 332 18.10 -21.92 9.30
C VAL A 332 18.94 -20.65 9.52
N CYS A 333 18.31 -19.55 9.93
CA CYS A 333 19.00 -18.34 10.34
C CYS A 333 19.97 -18.63 11.50
N GLY A 334 21.24 -18.29 11.34
CA GLY A 334 22.26 -18.53 12.36
C GLY A 334 22.06 -17.74 13.66
N LYS A 335 21.30 -16.64 13.62
CA LYS A 335 21.04 -15.77 14.77
C LYS A 335 19.80 -16.22 15.56
N CYS A 336 18.59 -16.13 14.98
CA CYS A 336 17.35 -16.46 15.70
C CYS A 336 17.03 -17.96 15.76
N ARG A 337 17.65 -18.78 14.89
CA ARG A 337 17.39 -20.22 14.75
C ARG A 337 15.93 -20.62 14.47
N SER A 338 15.05 -19.65 14.22
CA SER A 338 13.61 -19.86 14.04
C SER A 338 13.11 -19.61 12.62
N ALA A 339 13.88 -18.91 11.79
CA ALA A 339 13.56 -18.67 10.37
C ALA A 339 14.30 -19.66 9.47
N HIS A 340 13.55 -20.32 8.57
CA HIS A 340 14.09 -21.30 7.66
C HIS A 340 14.19 -20.76 6.23
N TYR A 341 15.14 -21.28 5.44
CA TYR A 341 15.37 -20.88 4.05
C TYR A 341 15.68 -22.06 3.14
N CYS A 342 15.08 -22.10 1.95
CA CYS A 342 15.36 -23.15 0.96
C CYS A 342 16.74 -22.96 0.29
N SER A 343 17.30 -21.74 0.31
CA SER A 343 18.60 -21.41 -0.28
C SER A 343 19.30 -20.26 0.45
N LYS A 344 20.62 -20.13 0.25
CA LYS A 344 21.41 -18.99 0.73
C LYS A 344 20.91 -17.66 0.13
N GLU A 345 20.40 -17.71 -1.09
CA GLU A 345 19.83 -16.56 -1.78
C GLU A 345 18.57 -16.07 -1.07
N CYS A 346 17.60 -16.95 -0.77
CA CYS A 346 16.39 -16.60 -0.03
C CYS A 346 16.72 -15.96 1.32
N GLN A 347 17.71 -16.51 2.04
CA GLN A 347 18.20 -15.93 3.29
C GLN A 347 18.80 -14.53 3.10
N THR A 348 19.58 -14.34 2.03
CA THR A 348 20.23 -13.06 1.73
C THR A 348 19.20 -11.98 1.36
N ILE A 349 18.19 -12.34 0.56
CA ILE A 349 17.10 -11.44 0.18
C ILE A 349 16.25 -11.09 1.40
N ASP A 350 15.86 -12.08 2.21
CA ASP A 350 15.08 -11.85 3.43
C ASP A 350 15.82 -10.90 4.39
N TRP A 351 17.14 -11.09 4.54
CA TRP A 351 17.97 -10.26 5.39
C TRP A 351 18.14 -8.83 4.87
N LYS A 352 18.49 -8.67 3.58
CA LYS A 352 18.87 -7.38 3.00
C LYS A 352 17.68 -6.55 2.52
N GLN A 353 16.66 -7.21 2.01
CA GLN A 353 15.52 -6.55 1.36
C GLN A 353 14.27 -6.63 2.22
N CYS A 354 14.00 -7.76 2.87
CA CYS A 354 12.77 -7.92 3.67
C CYS A 354 12.94 -7.47 5.12
N ASP A 355 14.04 -6.85 5.52
CA ASP A 355 14.28 -6.36 6.88
C ASP A 355 14.19 -7.45 7.98
N HIS A 356 14.61 -8.70 7.72
CA HIS A 356 14.58 -9.78 8.72
C HIS A 356 15.27 -9.40 10.04
N LYS A 357 16.32 -8.57 9.98
CA LYS A 357 17.04 -8.03 11.14
C LYS A 357 16.13 -7.42 12.22
N LEU A 358 14.98 -6.86 11.83
CA LEU A 358 14.02 -6.20 12.72
C LEU A 358 13.25 -7.18 13.60
N ILE A 359 13.04 -8.41 13.11
CA ILE A 359 12.29 -9.45 13.81
C ILE A 359 13.16 -10.59 14.32
N CYS A 360 14.43 -10.64 13.91
CA CYS A 360 15.41 -11.65 14.28
C CYS A 360 15.80 -11.56 15.77
N THR A 361 14.99 -12.20 16.63
CA THR A 361 15.22 -12.36 18.07
C THR A 361 15.84 -13.68 18.42
#